data_AF-A0A949A4Y0-F1
#
_entry.id   AF-A0A949A4Y0-F1
#
_cell.length_a   1.000
_cell.length_b   1.000
_cell.length_c   1.000
_cell.angle_alpha   90.00
_cell.angle_beta   90.00
_cell.angle_gamma   90.00
#
_symmetry.space_group_name_H-M   'P 1'
#
loop_
_entity.id
_entity.type
_entity.pdbx_description
1 polymer ?
#
loop_
_entity_poly.entity_id
_entity_poly.type
_entity_poly.pdbx_seq_one_letter_code
_entity_poly.pdbx_strand_id
1 'polypeptide(L)'
;TPKHVAMADLPEEDRFRRLGTRGKYFIDTIKMTAYRAETAMAGIIREKMSRHDDARSLLRAIYATEADIVPDEAAGTLTVRLHQLANRSSGEIVQHLCNELNDTMTLFPGNNMRLIYELVS
;
A
#
# COMPACT_ATOMS: atom_id res chain seq x y z
N THR A 1 13.64 19.45 47.07
CA THR A 1 14.27 19.48 45.73
C THR A 1 13.27 20.01 44.73
N PRO A 2 13.68 20.87 43.78
CA PRO A 2 12.78 21.31 42.71
C PRO A 2 12.31 20.08 41.92
N LYS A 3 11.00 19.98 41.66
CA LYS A 3 10.41 18.84 40.94
C LYS A 3 10.64 18.87 39.43
N HIS A 4 11.16 19.98 38.91
CA HIS A 4 11.43 20.21 37.50
C HIS A 4 12.78 20.88 37.33
N VAL A 5 13.50 20.53 36.28
CA VAL A 5 14.81 21.09 35.90
C VAL A 5 14.75 21.45 34.41
N ALA A 6 15.37 22.56 34.00
CA ALA A 6 15.43 22.91 32.59
C ALA A 6 16.36 21.97 31.84
N MET A 7 16.04 21.68 30.58
CA MET A 7 16.82 20.73 29.78
C MET A 7 18.28 21.19 29.53
N ALA A 8 18.54 22.50 29.63
CA ALA A 8 19.88 23.06 29.54
C ALA A 8 20.76 22.73 30.76
N ASP A 9 20.15 22.44 31.91
CA ASP A 9 20.83 22.23 33.19
C ASP A 9 21.07 20.73 33.47
N LEU A 10 20.71 19.84 32.53
CA LEU A 10 20.97 18.41 32.64
C LEU A 10 22.46 18.11 32.39
N PRO A 11 23.10 17.28 33.24
CA PRO A 11 24.44 16.73 32.98
C PRO A 11 24.48 16.05 31.61
N GLU A 12 25.62 16.10 30.91
CA GLU A 12 25.72 15.56 29.54
C GLU A 12 25.31 14.08 29.41
N GLU A 13 25.53 13.28 30.45
CA GLU A 13 25.14 11.87 30.53
C GLU A 13 23.61 11.68 30.55
N ASP A 14 22.89 12.64 31.13
CA ASP A 14 21.43 12.65 31.26
C ASP A 14 20.72 13.49 30.19
N ARG A 15 21.49 14.17 29.30
CA ARG A 15 20.90 14.93 28.19
C ARG A 15 20.28 13.97 27.18
N PHE A 16 18.97 14.11 26.98
CA PHE A 16 18.25 13.32 25.98
C PHE A 16 18.92 13.39 24.61
N ARG A 17 19.34 12.23 24.09
CA ARG A 17 19.80 12.12 22.72
C ARG A 17 18.66 12.49 21.77
N ARG A 18 18.90 13.45 20.88
CA ARG A 18 17.96 13.79 19.81
C ARG A 18 17.71 12.53 18.98
N LEU A 19 16.46 12.05 18.96
CA LEU A 19 16.06 10.92 18.12
C LEU A 19 16.48 11.21 16.67
N GLY A 20 17.25 10.30 16.08
CA GLY A 20 17.71 10.44 14.70
C GLY A 20 16.52 10.56 13.75
N THR A 21 16.35 11.70 13.10
CA THR A 21 15.24 11.97 12.16
C THR A 21 15.24 11.03 10.94
N ARG A 22 16.32 10.29 10.70
CA ARG A 22 16.46 9.35 9.57
C ARG A 22 15.40 8.24 9.58
N GLY A 23 15.15 7.63 10.72
CA GLY A 23 14.11 6.58 10.83
C GLY A 23 12.71 7.13 10.59
N LYS A 24 12.44 8.36 11.06
CA LYS A 24 11.18 9.06 10.80
C LYS A 24 10.98 9.31 9.31
N TYR A 25 11.98 9.86 8.62
CA TYR A 25 11.86 10.14 7.18
C TYR A 25 11.62 8.87 6.38
N PHE A 26 12.31 7.78 6.67
CA PHE A 26 12.09 6.50 6.01
C PHE A 26 10.64 6.01 6.13
N ILE A 27 10.10 6.00 7.36
CA ILE A 27 8.72 5.59 7.62
C ILE A 27 7.72 6.55 6.98
N ASP A 28 7.96 7.86 7.05
CA ASP A 28 7.08 8.85 6.43
C ASP A 28 7.07 8.72 4.90
N THR A 29 8.20 8.38 4.26
CA THR A 29 8.25 8.08 2.83
C THR A 29 7.38 6.88 2.47
N ILE A 30 7.47 5.78 3.22
CA ILE A 30 6.62 4.59 2.98
C ILE A 30 5.14 4.96 3.12
N LYS A 31 4.77 5.69 4.18
CA LYS A 31 3.38 6.13 4.41
C LYS A 31 2.86 7.01 3.28
N MET A 32 3.68 7.97 2.83
CA MET A 32 3.28 8.88 1.76
C MET A 32 3.10 8.15 0.42
N THR A 33 3.96 7.19 0.11
CA THR A 33 3.82 6.34 -1.09
C THR A 33 2.56 5.49 -1.01
N ALA A 34 2.33 4.80 0.11
CA ALA A 34 1.13 3.98 0.32
C ALA A 34 -0.15 4.82 0.23
N TYR A 35 -0.17 5.99 0.87
CA TYR A 35 -1.32 6.91 0.83
C TYR A 35 -1.64 7.39 -0.59
N ARG A 36 -0.62 7.71 -1.39
CA ARG A 36 -0.81 8.13 -2.79
C ARG A 36 -1.30 6.97 -3.66
N ALA A 37 -0.73 5.78 -3.49
CA ALA A 37 -1.16 4.58 -4.21
C ALA A 37 -2.63 4.24 -3.88
N GLU A 38 -3.00 4.21 -2.60
CA GLU A 38 -4.39 3.99 -2.18
C GLU A 38 -5.32 5.07 -2.73
N THR A 39 -4.90 6.34 -2.73
CA THR A 39 -5.73 7.44 -3.26
C THR A 39 -5.95 7.30 -4.78
N ALA A 40 -4.93 6.89 -5.53
CA ALA A 40 -5.06 6.62 -6.97
C ALA A 40 -5.99 5.42 -7.22
N MET A 41 -5.79 4.30 -6.52
CA MET A 41 -6.66 3.12 -6.62
C MET A 41 -8.12 3.44 -6.24
N ALA A 42 -8.32 4.26 -5.20
CA ALA A 42 -9.65 4.71 -4.79
C ALA A 42 -10.33 5.55 -5.87
N GLY A 43 -9.57 6.37 -6.61
CA GLY A 43 -10.06 7.10 -7.77
C GLY A 43 -10.58 6.15 -8.86
N ILE A 44 -9.79 5.13 -9.21
CA ILE A 44 -10.12 4.14 -10.24
C ILE A 44 -11.41 3.38 -9.88
N ILE A 45 -11.48 2.77 -8.69
CA ILE A 45 -12.64 1.93 -8.35
C ILE A 45 -13.93 2.74 -8.20
N ARG A 46 -13.83 4.03 -7.87
CA ARG A 46 -14.98 4.92 -7.75
C ARG A 46 -15.75 5.04 -9.07
N GLU A 47 -15.10 4.88 -10.22
CA GLU A 47 -15.74 4.95 -11.53
C GLU A 47 -16.79 3.84 -11.75
N LYS A 48 -16.67 2.72 -11.01
CA LYS A 48 -17.57 1.56 -11.09
C LYS A 48 -18.41 1.37 -9.83
N MET A 49 -18.33 2.28 -8.87
CA MET A 49 -19.07 2.20 -7.61
C MET A 49 -20.30 3.11 -7.61
N SER A 50 -21.43 2.60 -7.11
CA SER A 50 -22.61 3.42 -6.84
C SER A 50 -22.45 4.29 -5.59
N ARG A 51 -21.70 3.81 -4.58
CA ARG A 51 -21.38 4.53 -3.34
C ARG A 51 -19.90 4.83 -3.24
N HIS A 52 -19.50 6.05 -3.63
CA HIS A 52 -18.08 6.44 -3.70
C HIS A 52 -17.35 6.49 -2.34
N ASP A 53 -18.09 6.64 -1.23
CA ASP A 53 -17.53 6.68 0.12
C ASP A 53 -16.99 5.32 0.59
N ASP A 54 -17.53 4.23 0.03
CA ASP A 54 -17.14 2.86 0.40
C ASP A 54 -15.85 2.40 -0.30
N ALA A 55 -15.29 3.20 -1.21
CA ALA A 55 -14.11 2.85 -1.99
C ALA A 55 -12.90 2.44 -1.12
N ARG A 56 -12.60 3.22 -0.09
CA ARG A 56 -11.48 2.89 0.82
C ARG A 56 -11.77 1.67 1.68
N SER A 57 -13.03 1.43 2.03
CA SER A 57 -13.44 0.24 2.76
C SER A 57 -13.23 -1.01 1.90
N LEU A 58 -13.55 -0.95 0.60
CA LEU A 58 -13.31 -2.02 -0.35
C LEU A 58 -11.81 -2.29 -0.52
N LEU A 59 -10.99 -1.26 -0.74
CA LEU A 59 -9.53 -1.42 -0.84
C LEU A 59 -8.92 -2.07 0.41
N ARG A 60 -9.35 -1.63 1.60
CA ARG A 60 -8.92 -2.25 2.86
C ARG A 60 -9.31 -3.72 2.95
N ALA A 61 -10.47 -4.11 2.45
CA ALA A 61 -10.87 -5.51 2.40
C ALA A 61 -9.95 -6.31 1.46
N ILE A 62 -9.59 -5.77 0.29
CA ILE A 62 -8.63 -6.39 -0.64
C ILE A 62 -7.25 -6.53 0.02
N TYR A 63 -6.78 -5.53 0.76
CA TYR A 63 -5.47 -5.61 1.43
C TYR A 63 -5.45 -6.60 2.59
N ALA A 64 -6.62 -6.96 3.12
CA ALA A 64 -6.76 -7.94 4.20
C ALA A 64 -6.93 -9.37 3.68
N THR A 65 -7.20 -9.56 2.38
CA THR A 65 -7.24 -10.89 1.76
C THR A 65 -5.85 -11.36 1.38
N GLU A 66 -5.60 -12.65 1.52
CA GLU A 66 -4.41 -13.29 0.97
C GLU A 66 -4.39 -13.14 -0.55
N ALA A 67 -3.20 -13.23 -1.14
CA ALA A 67 -3.01 -13.19 -2.57
C ALA A 67 -1.83 -14.10 -2.94
N ASP A 68 -1.98 -14.87 -4.01
CA ASP A 68 -0.88 -15.65 -4.54
C ASP A 68 0.04 -14.76 -5.39
N ILE A 69 1.34 -14.98 -5.26
CA ILE A 69 2.36 -14.36 -6.12
C ILE A 69 3.01 -15.47 -6.94
N VAL A 70 2.76 -15.46 -8.24
CA VAL A 70 3.19 -16.50 -9.18
C VAL A 70 4.21 -15.92 -10.15
N PRO A 71 5.51 -16.18 -9.95
CA PRO A 71 6.55 -15.78 -10.89
C PRO A 71 6.55 -16.72 -12.11
N ASP A 72 6.63 -16.13 -13.31
CA ASP A 72 6.92 -16.81 -14.56
C ASP A 72 8.17 -16.17 -15.19
N GLU A 73 9.30 -16.83 -15.03
CA GLU A 73 10.58 -16.36 -15.56
C GLU A 73 10.65 -16.43 -17.10
N ALA A 74 9.95 -17.38 -17.71
CA ALA A 74 9.95 -17.55 -19.17
C ALA A 74 9.14 -16.44 -19.85
N ALA A 75 7.99 -16.08 -19.28
CA ALA A 75 7.18 -14.96 -19.74
C ALA A 75 7.68 -13.60 -19.25
N GLY A 76 8.56 -13.57 -18.23
CA GLY A 76 9.05 -12.34 -17.62
C GLY A 76 7.96 -11.60 -16.83
N THR A 77 7.06 -12.35 -16.19
CA THR A 77 5.88 -11.78 -15.50
C THR A 77 5.77 -12.26 -14.06
N LEU A 78 5.30 -11.37 -13.19
CA LEU A 78 4.98 -11.68 -11.81
C LEU A 78 3.48 -11.47 -11.60
N THR A 79 2.72 -12.56 -11.57
CA THR A 79 1.26 -12.50 -11.47
C THR A 79 0.82 -12.47 -10.02
N VAL A 80 0.02 -11.46 -9.66
CA VAL A 80 -0.63 -11.30 -8.36
C VAL A 80 -2.09 -11.70 -8.50
N ARG A 81 -2.47 -12.80 -7.83
CA ARG A 81 -3.83 -13.35 -7.86
C ARG A 81 -4.60 -12.87 -6.64
N LEU A 82 -5.62 -12.05 -6.88
CA LEU A 82 -6.52 -11.58 -5.83
C LEU A 82 -7.69 -12.54 -5.71
N HIS A 83 -8.03 -12.97 -4.50
CA HIS A 83 -9.20 -13.82 -4.30
C HIS A 83 -10.50 -13.01 -4.25
N GLN A 84 -11.58 -13.59 -4.77
CA GLN A 84 -12.87 -12.93 -4.84
C GLN A 84 -13.44 -12.59 -3.45
N LEU A 85 -13.86 -11.33 -3.29
CA LEU A 85 -14.63 -10.89 -2.12
C LEU A 85 -16.07 -11.42 -2.20
N ALA A 86 -16.72 -11.61 -1.05
CA ALA A 86 -17.98 -12.35 -0.89
C ALA A 86 -19.19 -11.88 -1.74
N ASN A 87 -19.11 -10.75 -2.45
CA ASN A 87 -20.21 -10.25 -3.29
C ASN A 87 -19.77 -10.02 -4.76
N ARG A 88 -20.70 -10.24 -5.69
CA ARG A 88 -20.45 -10.16 -7.15
C ARG A 88 -20.11 -8.75 -7.63
N SER A 89 -20.72 -7.72 -7.05
CA SER A 89 -20.47 -6.33 -7.43
C SER A 89 -19.03 -5.89 -7.11
N SER A 90 -18.48 -6.33 -5.97
CA SER A 90 -17.06 -6.11 -5.65
C SER A 90 -16.15 -6.81 -6.63
N GLY A 91 -16.50 -8.01 -7.11
CA GLY A 91 -15.72 -8.71 -8.14
C GLY A 91 -15.54 -7.89 -9.42
N GLU A 92 -16.62 -7.30 -9.95
CA GLU A 92 -16.56 -6.45 -11.16
C GLU A 92 -15.70 -5.20 -10.95
N ILE A 93 -15.78 -4.57 -9.76
CA ILE A 93 -14.96 -3.41 -9.41
C ILE A 93 -13.48 -3.79 -9.28
N VAL A 94 -13.17 -4.92 -8.66
CA VAL A 94 -11.78 -5.40 -8.52
C VAL A 94 -11.21 -5.79 -9.88
N GLN A 95 -12.01 -6.41 -10.76
CA GLN A 95 -11.57 -6.70 -12.11
C GLN A 95 -11.24 -5.42 -12.90
N HIS A 96 -12.04 -4.36 -12.76
CA HIS A 96 -11.74 -3.04 -13.33
C HIS A 96 -10.40 -2.51 -12.81
N LEU A 97 -10.17 -2.59 -11.49
CA LEU A 97 -8.89 -2.18 -10.89
C LEU A 97 -7.71 -2.98 -11.45
N CYS A 98 -7.83 -4.31 -11.57
CA CYS A 98 -6.77 -5.15 -12.13
C CYS A 98 -6.40 -4.74 -13.56
N ASN A 99 -7.40 -4.45 -14.40
CA ASN A 99 -7.17 -4.03 -15.78
C ASN A 99 -6.39 -2.71 -15.84
N GLU A 100 -6.83 -1.70 -15.08
CA GLU A 100 -6.16 -0.39 -15.01
C GLU A 100 -4.72 -0.51 -14.49
N LEU A 101 -4.48 -1.36 -13.49
CA LEU A 101 -3.13 -1.63 -13.00
C LEU A 101 -2.26 -2.33 -14.06
N ASN A 102 -2.82 -3.27 -14.82
CA ASN A 102 -2.11 -3.98 -15.89
C ASN A 102 -1.72 -3.05 -17.05
N ASP A 103 -2.56 -2.07 -17.37
CA ASP A 103 -2.31 -1.10 -18.43
C ASP A 103 -1.11 -0.17 -18.13
N THR A 104 -0.73 -0.04 -16.85
CA THR A 104 0.49 0.69 -16.47
C THR A 104 1.78 -0.01 -16.89
N MET A 105 1.72 -1.31 -17.24
CA MET A 105 2.87 -2.14 -17.59
C MET A 105 4.00 -2.07 -16.55
N THR A 106 3.64 -1.92 -15.28
CA THR A 106 4.59 -1.72 -14.18
C THR A 106 5.56 -2.90 -14.06
N LEU A 107 6.85 -2.60 -13.90
CA LEU A 107 7.88 -3.61 -13.64
C LEU A 107 8.13 -3.75 -12.14
N PHE A 108 8.28 -4.99 -11.67
CA PHE A 108 8.64 -5.27 -10.28
C PHE A 108 10.07 -4.82 -9.98
N PRO A 109 10.32 -4.11 -8.86
CA PRO A 109 11.65 -3.69 -8.50
C PRO A 109 12.60 -4.88 -8.29
N GLY A 110 13.77 -4.85 -8.94
CA GLY A 110 14.86 -5.78 -8.67
C GLY A 110 14.98 -6.98 -9.63
N ASN A 111 13.93 -7.35 -10.37
CA ASN A 111 14.00 -8.44 -11.35
C ASN A 111 13.35 -8.13 -12.71
N ASN A 112 12.91 -6.89 -12.95
CA ASN A 112 12.30 -6.40 -14.19
C ASN A 112 11.12 -7.25 -14.71
N MET A 113 10.52 -8.09 -13.87
CA MET A 113 9.33 -8.86 -14.24
C MET A 113 8.13 -7.93 -14.30
N ARG A 114 7.32 -8.02 -15.36
CA ARG A 114 6.10 -7.20 -15.47
C ARG A 114 5.05 -7.71 -14.49
N LEU A 115 4.50 -6.81 -13.69
CA LEU A 115 3.38 -7.12 -12.80
C LEU A 115 2.10 -7.34 -13.60
N ILE A 116 1.40 -8.42 -13.27
CA ILE A 116 0.06 -8.72 -13.81
C ILE A 116 -0.87 -9.00 -12.62
N TYR A 117 -2.02 -8.36 -12.59
CA TYR A 117 -3.05 -8.54 -11.58
C TYR A 117 -4.22 -9.30 -12.19
N GLU A 118 -4.69 -10.33 -11.50
CA GLU A 118 -5.87 -11.09 -11.90
C GLU A 118 -6.77 -11.40 -10.70
N LEU A 119 -8.09 -11.45 -10.93
CA LEU A 119 -9.06 -11.89 -9.94
C LEU A 119 -9.32 -13.39 -10.14
N VAL A 120 -9.10 -14.17 -9.09
CA VAL A 120 -9.33 -15.62 -9.08
C VAL A 120 -10.50 -15.97 -8.15
N SER A 121 -11.33 -16.92 -8.60
CA SER A 121 -12.51 -17.41 -7.89
C SER A 121 -12.18 -18.57 -6.95
#